data_AF-G9ELN0-F1
#
_entry.id   AF-G9ELN0-F1
#
_cell.length_a   1.000
_cell.length_b   1.000
_cell.length_c   1.000
_cell.angle_alpha   90.00
_cell.angle_beta   90.00
_cell.angle_gamma   90.00
#
_symmetry.space_group_name_H-M   'P 1'
#
loop_
_entity.id
_entity.type
_entity.pdbx_description
1 polymer ?
#
loop_
_entity_poly.entity_id
_entity_poly.type
_entity_poly.pdbx_seq_one_letter_code
_entity_poly.pdbx_strand_id
1 'polypeptide(L)'
;MKKVVAVSGDILSVTPEGVLVNQTLLPFSKPKLKDGINRTLPQWRTLDYSLKENEVMTMTSQSEWSFDGRYYGLVHTRQIKGMITPIWVINKREKTT
;
A
#
# COMPACT_ATOMS: atom_id res chain seq x y z
N MET A 1 -3.60 -7.34 -8.05
CA MET A 1 -3.98 -5.90 -8.11
C MET A 1 -3.75 -5.24 -6.76
N LYS A 2 -3.39 -3.96 -6.74
CA LYS A 2 -3.26 -3.12 -5.53
C LYS A 2 -3.85 -1.73 -5.83
N LYS A 3 -4.17 -0.97 -4.79
CA LYS A 3 -4.56 0.43 -4.92
C LYS A 3 -3.32 1.31 -4.85
N VAL A 4 -3.29 2.39 -5.61
CA VAL A 4 -2.33 3.49 -5.40
C VAL A 4 -2.77 4.26 -4.16
N VAL A 5 -1.83 4.48 -3.23
CA VAL A 5 -2.11 5.16 -1.96
C VAL A 5 -1.26 6.42 -1.73
N ALA A 6 -0.21 6.61 -2.52
CA ALA A 6 0.56 7.84 -2.58
C ALA A 6 1.19 7.99 -3.98
N VAL A 7 1.35 9.24 -4.42
CA VAL A 7 1.88 9.63 -5.73
C VAL A 7 2.92 10.74 -5.59
N SER A 8 3.48 11.19 -6.71
CA SER A 8 4.41 12.32 -6.74
C SER A 8 3.95 13.51 -5.91
N GLY A 9 4.87 14.07 -5.12
CA GLY A 9 4.60 15.21 -4.23
C GLY A 9 4.14 14.82 -2.82
N ASP A 10 3.66 13.60 -2.60
CA ASP A 10 3.39 13.09 -1.26
C ASP A 10 4.69 12.80 -0.50
N ILE A 11 4.65 12.98 0.82
CA ILE A 11 5.69 12.56 1.75
C ILE A 11 5.34 11.18 2.31
N LEU A 12 6.20 10.20 2.06
CA LEU A 12 6.02 8.81 2.46
C LEU A 12 7.00 8.43 3.57
N SER A 13 6.45 7.80 4.62
CA SER A 13 7.22 7.11 5.64
C SER A 13 6.74 5.67 5.76
N VAL A 14 7.66 4.71 5.70
CA VAL A 14 7.38 3.28 5.95
C VAL A 14 8.21 2.85 7.14
N THR A 15 7.52 2.60 8.24
CA THR A 15 8.10 2.32 9.56
C THR A 15 7.61 0.95 10.08
N PRO A 16 8.15 0.44 11.20
CA PRO A 16 7.62 -0.74 11.87
C PRO A 16 6.16 -0.61 12.35
N GLU A 17 5.68 0.61 12.57
CA GLU A 17 4.32 0.93 13.00
C GLU A 17 3.34 0.91 11.83
N GLY A 18 3.79 1.29 10.64
CA GLY A 18 3.02 1.20 9.40
C GLY A 18 3.51 2.14 8.31
N VAL A 19 2.62 2.39 7.35
CA VAL A 19 2.86 3.32 6.24
C VAL A 19 2.13 4.61 6.51
N LEU A 20 2.86 5.73 6.50
CA LEU A 20 2.31 7.06 6.63
C LEU A 20 2.45 7.80 5.30
N VAL A 21 1.38 8.46 4.89
CA VAL A 21 1.35 9.36 3.73
C VAL A 21 0.97 10.73 4.25
N ASN A 22 1.82 11.73 4.04
CA ASN A 22 1.64 13.08 4.57
C ASN A 22 1.30 13.05 6.07
N GLN A 23 2.12 12.32 6.85
CA GLN A 23 1.97 12.10 8.30
C GLN A 23 0.70 11.34 8.74
N THR A 24 -0.15 10.90 7.81
CA THR A 24 -1.35 10.13 8.11
C THR A 24 -1.09 8.63 7.99
N LEU A 25 -1.26 7.89 9.10
CA LEU A 25 -1.10 6.43 9.13
C LEU A 25 -2.21 5.73 8.34
N LEU A 26 -1.82 4.92 7.37
CA LEU A 26 -2.75 4.12 6.58
C LEU A 26 -3.26 2.90 7.38
N PRO A 27 -4.55 2.54 7.27
CA PRO A 27 -5.07 1.33 7.91
C PRO A 27 -4.44 0.07 7.30
N PHE A 28 -4.38 -1.02 8.09
CA PHE A 28 -3.81 -2.31 7.68
C PHE A 28 -2.35 -2.25 7.20
N SER A 29 -1.62 -1.19 7.55
CA SER A 29 -0.31 -0.89 6.97
C SER A 29 0.89 -1.37 7.78
N LYS A 30 0.67 -1.90 8.99
CA LYS A 30 1.75 -2.45 9.80
C LYS A 30 2.42 -3.63 9.07
N PRO A 31 3.72 -3.58 8.75
CA PRO A 31 4.41 -4.68 8.09
C PRO A 31 4.59 -5.86 9.03
N LYS A 32 4.51 -7.08 8.49
CA LYS A 32 4.81 -8.31 9.23
C LYS A 32 6.24 -8.74 8.96
N LEU A 33 6.88 -9.36 9.95
CA LEU A 33 8.25 -9.87 9.80
C LEU A 33 8.31 -11.18 9.01
N LYS A 34 7.24 -11.97 9.10
CA LYS A 34 7.13 -13.27 8.47
C LYS A 34 5.74 -13.50 7.89
N ASP A 35 5.65 -14.38 6.90
CA ASP A 35 4.39 -14.81 6.32
C ASP A 35 3.73 -15.96 7.10
N GLY A 36 2.58 -16.44 6.61
CA GLY A 36 1.81 -17.52 7.24
C GLY A 36 2.50 -18.88 7.28
N ILE A 37 3.65 -19.05 6.61
CA ILE A 37 4.48 -20.27 6.67
C ILE A 37 5.90 -19.98 7.19
N ASN A 38 6.05 -18.91 7.99
CA ASN A 38 7.27 -18.56 8.72
C ASN A 38 8.48 -18.17 7.84
N ARG A 39 8.27 -17.78 6.58
CA ARG A 39 9.32 -17.20 5.73
C ARG A 39 9.50 -15.72 6.06
N THR A 40 10.76 -15.27 6.17
CA THR A 40 11.08 -13.85 6.40
C THR A 40 10.62 -12.99 5.23
N LEU A 41 9.91 -11.91 5.53
CA LEU A 41 9.44 -10.95 4.53
C LEU A 41 10.45 -9.81 4.37
N PRO A 42 10.60 -9.24 3.15
CA PRO A 42 11.40 -8.04 2.93
C PRO A 42 10.96 -6.88 3.83
N GLN A 43 11.91 -6.14 4.39
CA GLN A 43 11.62 -5.00 5.27
C GLN A 43 12.00 -3.70 4.57
N TRP A 44 11.21 -3.28 3.58
CA TRP A 44 11.42 -1.99 2.93
C TRP A 44 11.03 -0.85 3.88
N ARG A 45 11.90 0.15 4.03
CA ARG A 45 11.74 1.26 4.97
C ARG A 45 12.20 2.55 4.33
N THR A 46 11.53 3.63 4.70
CA THR A 46 11.90 5.00 4.32
C THR A 46 11.29 5.96 5.32
N LEU A 47 11.89 7.14 5.49
CA LEU A 47 11.39 8.16 6.39
C LEU A 47 11.38 9.50 5.63
N ASP A 48 10.22 10.17 5.67
CA ASP A 48 9.98 11.49 5.11
C ASP A 48 10.43 11.65 3.65
N TYR A 49 10.22 10.59 2.86
CA TYR A 49 10.64 10.56 1.47
C TYR A 49 9.60 11.22 0.57
N SER A 50 10.02 12.28 -0.13
CA SER A 50 9.20 12.92 -1.16
C SER A 50 9.16 12.05 -2.41
N LEU A 51 7.96 11.57 -2.78
CA LEU A 51 7.77 10.74 -3.97
C LEU A 51 8.06 11.54 -5.24
N LYS A 52 8.82 10.91 -6.15
CA LYS A 52 9.14 11.48 -7.47
C LYS A 52 8.00 11.25 -8.46
N GLU A 53 8.03 11.99 -9.57
CA GLU A 53 7.00 12.00 -10.63
C GLU A 53 6.56 10.61 -11.10
N ASN A 54 7.50 9.67 -11.12
CA ASN A 54 7.29 8.33 -11.64
C ASN A 54 7.13 7.23 -10.58
N GLU A 55 7.07 7.60 -9.30
CA GLU A 55 7.00 6.67 -8.19
C GLU A 55 5.59 6.67 -7.59
N VAL A 56 5.06 5.47 -7.34
CA VAL A 56 3.79 5.31 -6.63
C VAL A 56 3.95 4.30 -5.50
N MET A 57 3.30 4.59 -4.36
CA MET A 57 3.12 3.62 -3.29
C MET A 57 1.84 2.85 -3.55
N THR A 58 1.91 1.52 -3.47
CA THR A 58 0.74 0.65 -3.72
C THR A 58 0.45 -0.26 -2.55
N MET A 59 -0.81 -0.30 -2.10
CA MET A 59 -1.25 -1.07 -0.93
C MET A 59 -2.67 -1.60 -1.10
N THR A 60 -3.10 -2.46 -0.18
CA THR A 60 -4.52 -2.78 0.02
C THR A 60 -5.11 -1.96 1.17
N SER A 61 -6.41 -1.74 1.13
CA SER A 61 -7.21 -1.21 2.26
C SER A 61 -8.01 -2.30 2.97
N GLN A 62 -7.77 -3.58 2.67
CA GLN A 62 -8.66 -4.68 3.09
C GLN A 62 -7.99 -5.75 3.95
N SER A 63 -6.66 -5.78 4.05
CA SER A 63 -5.97 -6.86 4.76
C SER A 63 -4.56 -6.49 5.20
N GLU A 64 -4.28 -6.75 6.48
CA GLU A 64 -2.93 -6.66 7.05
C GLU A 64 -1.96 -7.71 6.49
N TRP A 65 -2.45 -8.81 5.91
CA TRP A 65 -1.64 -9.93 5.38
C TRP A 65 -1.23 -9.77 3.91
N SER A 66 -1.69 -8.71 3.26
CA SER A 66 -1.39 -8.45 1.86
C SER A 66 0.10 -8.21 1.61
N PHE A 67 0.69 -8.92 0.64
CA PHE A 67 2.03 -8.59 0.13
C PHE A 67 1.92 -7.43 -0.87
N ASP A 68 2.30 -6.23 -0.44
CA ASP A 68 2.21 -4.97 -1.19
C ASP A 68 3.44 -4.05 -0.95
N GLY A 69 3.34 -2.75 -1.22
CA GLY A 69 4.44 -1.78 -1.19
C GLY A 69 5.18 -1.71 0.15
N ARG A 70 4.59 -2.20 1.24
CA ARG A 70 5.28 -2.42 2.52
C ARG A 70 6.52 -3.30 2.41
N TYR A 71 6.54 -4.19 1.42
CA TYR A 71 7.58 -5.22 1.26
C TYR A 71 8.40 -4.99 -0.01
N TYR A 72 7.76 -4.78 -1.15
CA TYR A 72 8.48 -4.57 -2.43
C TYR A 72 8.84 -3.10 -2.70
N GLY A 73 8.36 -2.17 -1.87
CA GLY A 73 8.64 -0.75 -2.01
C GLY A 73 7.83 -0.04 -3.10
N LEU A 74 8.42 1.03 -3.63
CA LEU A 74 7.81 1.88 -4.66
C LEU A 74 7.70 1.15 -5.99
N VAL A 75 6.61 1.40 -6.70
CA VAL A 75 6.41 0.93 -8.07
C VAL A 75 6.63 2.10 -9.00
N HIS A 76 7.42 1.91 -10.05
CA HIS A 76 7.53 2.91 -11.10
C HIS A 76 6.30 2.83 -12.01
N THR A 77 5.74 3.98 -12.40
CA THR A 77 4.60 4.10 -13.33
C THR A 77 4.71 3.21 -14.58
N ARG A 78 5.92 3.06 -15.16
CA ARG A 78 6.20 2.19 -16.31
C ARG A 78 5.96 0.70 -16.07
N GLN A 79 5.88 0.26 -14.82
CA GLN A 79 5.60 -1.14 -14.44
C GLN A 79 4.10 -1.40 -14.32
N ILE A 80 3.26 -0.36 -14.33
CA ILE A 80 1.81 -0.47 -14.23
C ILE A 80 1.26 -0.84 -15.60
N LYS A 81 0.65 -2.03 -15.70
CA LYS A 81 0.09 -2.53 -16.96
C LYS A 81 -1.25 -1.91 -17.34
N GLY A 82 -1.98 -1.34 -16.37
CA GLY A 82 -3.28 -0.73 -16.61
C GLY A 82 -4.04 -0.45 -15.32
N MET A 83 -5.08 0.37 -15.45
CA MET A 83 -6.02 0.71 -14.39
C MET A 83 -7.26 -0.19 -14.50
N ILE A 84 -7.71 -0.73 -13.36
CA ILE A 84 -8.92 -1.53 -13.34
C ILE A 84 -10.12 -0.60 -13.24
N THR A 85 -10.97 -0.60 -14.26
CA THR A 85 -12.26 0.10 -14.28
C THR A 85 -13.36 -0.89 -13.93
N PRO A 86 -14.07 -0.71 -12.80
CA PRO A 86 -15.21 -1.57 -12.48
C PRO A 86 -16.31 -1.44 -13.55
N ILE A 87 -16.76 -2.56 -14.12
CA ILE A 87 -17.88 -2.60 -15.07
C ILE A 87 -19.20 -2.86 -14.32
N TRP A 88 -19.14 -3.66 -13.26
CA TRP A 88 -20.28 -3.99 -12.40
C TRP A 88 -19.83 -4.16 -10.96
N VAL A 89 -20.58 -3.57 -10.01
CA VAL A 89 -20.30 -3.65 -8.57
C VAL A 89 -21.60 -4.01 -7.85
N ILE A 90 -21.55 -5.06 -7.03
CA ILE A 90 -22.69 -5.46 -6.18
C ILE A 90 -22.56 -4.73 -4.85
N ASN A 91 -23.38 -3.71 -4.62
CA ASN A 91 -23.46 -3.06 -3.32
C ASN A 91 -24.18 -3.98 -2.33
N LYS A 92 -23.43 -4.58 -1.39
CA LYS A 92 -24.05 -5.09 -0.17
C LYS A 92 -24.40 -3.89 0.70
N ARG A 93 -25.69 -3.64 0.93
CA ARG A 93 -26.14 -2.66 1.93
C ARG A 93 -25.57 -3.08 3.29
N GLU A 94 -24.87 -2.17 3.95
CA GLU A 94 -24.55 -2.32 5.37
C GLU A 94 -25.88 -2.34 6.14
N LYS A 95 -26.06 -3.34 7.01
CA LYS A 95 -27.20 -3.34 7.94
C LYS A 95 -26.94 -2.23 8.96
N THR A 96 -27.61 -1.11 8.82
CA THR A 96 -27.72 -0.12 9.90
C THR A 96 -28.38 -0.83 11.09
N THR A 97 -27.64 -0.95 12.19
CA THR A 97 -28.18 -1.40 13.49
C THR A 97 -28.54 -0.19 14.30
#